data_AF-A0A6B3W1R7-F1
#
_entry.id   AF-A0A6B3W1R7-F1
#
_cell.length_a   1.000
_cell.length_b   1.000
_cell.length_c   1.000
_cell.angle_alpha   90.00
_cell.angle_beta   90.00
_cell.angle_gamma   90.00
#
_symmetry.space_group_name_H-M   'P 1'
#
loop_
_entity.id
_entity.type
_entity.pdbx_description
1 polymer ?
#
loop_
_entity_poly.entity_id
_entity_poly.type
_entity_poly.pdbx_seq_one_letter_code
_entity_poly.pdbx_strand_id
1 'polypeptide(L)' 'MGLIEGDVPWTFSEQIFIDEKPSWYEFANETNNMTAAEVFEKYGEP' A
#
# COMPACT_ATOMS: atom_id res chain seq x y z
N MET A 1 -0.31 -9.75 16.46
CA MET A 1 -0.76 -10.26 15.15
C MET A 1 -2.25 -10.52 15.30
N GLY A 2 -3.11 -9.78 14.58
CA GLY A 2 -4.55 -9.99 14.59
C GLY A 2 -4.95 -10.92 13.45
N LEU A 3 -5.80 -11.91 13.74
CA LEU A 3 -6.45 -12.69 12.69
C LEU A 3 -7.69 -11.90 12.24
N ILE A 4 -7.75 -11.57 10.96
CA ILE A 4 -8.92 -10.95 10.36
C ILE A 4 -9.85 -12.11 9.98
N GLU A 5 -11.01 -12.21 10.63
CA GLU A 5 -12.01 -13.24 10.33
C GLU A 5 -12.81 -12.84 9.08
N GLY A 6 -12.85 -13.73 8.08
CA GLY A 6 -13.72 -13.58 6.91
C GLY A 6 -13.25 -14.37 5.70
N ASP A 7 -14.16 -15.18 5.14
CA ASP A 7 -13.99 -15.93 3.87
C ASP A 7 -14.23 -15.01 2.64
N VAL A 8 -13.88 -13.73 2.76
CA VAL A 8 -14.03 -12.73 1.70
C VAL A 8 -12.67 -12.54 1.03
N PRO A 9 -12.58 -12.59 -0.30
CA PRO A 9 -11.34 -12.28 -0.99
C PRO A 9 -11.02 -10.79 -0.82
N TRP A 10 -9.84 -10.50 -0.27
CA TRP A 10 -9.33 -9.14 -0.12
C TRP A 10 -8.47 -8.79 -1.32
N THR A 11 -8.73 -7.64 -1.93
CA THR A 11 -7.88 -7.07 -2.97
C THR A 11 -7.22 -5.82 -2.41
N PHE A 12 -5.89 -5.84 -2.31
CA PHE A 12 -5.13 -4.63 -2.00
C PHE A 12 -5.18 -3.69 -3.20
N SER A 13 -5.53 -2.43 -2.99
CA SER A 13 -5.68 -1.45 -4.08
C SER A 13 -4.49 -0.49 -4.21
N GLU A 14 -3.81 -0.18 -3.10
CA GLU A 14 -2.77 0.84 -3.07
C GLU A 14 -1.58 0.40 -2.18
N GLN A 15 -0.36 0.76 -2.60
CA GLN A 15 0.87 0.69 -1.82
C GLN A 15 1.40 2.12 -1.64
N ILE A 16 1.69 2.51 -0.40
CA ILE A 16 2.23 3.83 -0.07
C ILE A 16 3.66 3.71 0.47
N PHE A 17 4.46 4.77 0.37
CA PHE A 17 5.87 4.79 0.80
C PHE A 17 6.70 3.72 0.08
N ILE A 18 6.45 3.52 -1.22
CA ILE A 18 7.16 2.52 -2.01
C ILE A 18 8.66 2.78 -2.16
N ASP A 19 9.10 3.99 -1.86
CA ASP A 19 10.50 4.46 -1.83
C ASP A 19 11.29 3.92 -0.62
N GLU A 20 10.62 3.63 0.49
CA GLU A 20 11.21 2.98 1.68
C GLU A 20 11.15 1.44 1.58
N LYS A 21 10.48 0.92 0.55
CA LYS A 21 10.30 -0.52 0.35
C LYS A 21 11.57 -1.16 -0.22
N PRO A 22 12.01 -2.31 0.31
CA PRO A 22 13.08 -3.07 -0.31
C PRO A 22 12.70 -3.54 -1.72
N SER A 23 13.64 -3.48 -2.65
CA SER A 23 13.43 -3.83 -4.07
C SER A 23 13.06 -5.29 -4.32
N TRP A 24 13.26 -6.16 -3.33
CA TRP A 24 12.98 -7.60 -3.40
C TRP A 24 11.59 -7.98 -2.90
N TYR A 25 10.73 -7.00 -2.56
CA TYR A 25 9.37 -7.23 -2.07
C TYR A 25 8.35 -6.47 -2.90
N GLU A 26 7.37 -7.16 -3.47
CA GLU A 26 6.26 -6.57 -4.23
C GLU A 26 5.01 -7.43 -4.11
N PHE A 27 3.84 -6.78 -4.10
CA PHE A 27 2.56 -7.50 -4.14
C PHE A 27 2.37 -8.18 -5.49
N ALA A 28 1.79 -9.38 -5.46
CA ALA A 28 1.54 -10.16 -6.68
C ALA A 28 0.39 -9.58 -7.53
N ASN A 29 -0.50 -8.78 -6.92
CA ASN A 29 -1.58 -8.10 -7.61
C ASN A 29 -1.17 -6.67 -7.99
N GLU A 30 -1.77 -6.15 -9.06
CA GLU A 30 -1.59 -4.75 -9.45
C GLU A 30 -2.19 -3.82 -8.38
N THR A 31 -1.41 -2.82 -7.98
CA THR A 31 -1.80 -1.80 -7.00
C THR A 31 -1.29 -0.43 -7.42
N ASN A 32 -2.01 0.62 -7.05
CA ASN A 32 -1.54 1.99 -7.18
C ASN A 32 -0.37 2.23 -6.22
N ASN A 33 0.83 2.41 -6.76
CA ASN A 33 2.05 2.63 -6.00
C ASN A 33 2.30 4.14 -5.83
N MET A 34 2.46 4.59 -4.59
CA MET A 34 2.70 6.00 -4.26
C MET A 34 3.94 6.12 -3.37
N THR A 35 4.80 7.08 -3.70
CA THR A 35 5.94 7.51 -2.90
C THR A 35 5.48 8.33 -1.70
N ALA A 36 6.35 8.50 -0.69
CA ALA A 36 6.07 9.39 0.43
C ALA A 36 5.60 10.80 -0.04
N ALA A 37 6.28 11.37 -1.05
CA ALA A 37 5.93 12.70 -1.58
C ALA A 37 4.50 12.75 -2.15
N GLU A 38 4.11 11.76 -2.97
CA GLU A 38 2.77 11.66 -3.53
C GLU A 38 1.70 11.46 -2.45
N VAL A 39 2.02 10.72 -1.40
CA VAL A 39 1.12 10.51 -0.26
C VAL A 39 0.90 11.80 0.51
N PHE A 40 1.97 12.54 0.81
CA PHE A 40 1.85 13.83 1.50
C PHE A 40 1.15 14.89 0.65
N GLU A 41 1.32 14.89 -0.66
CA GLU A 41 0.57 15.79 -1.55
C GLU A 41 -0.93 15.45 -1.59
N LYS A 42 -1.27 14.15 -1.64
CA LYS A 42 -2.65 13.68 -1.76
C LYS A 42 -3.44 13.69 -0.44
N TYR A 43 -2.77 13.47 0.69
CA TYR A 43 -3.42 13.26 2.00
C TYR A 43 -2.85 14.11 3.13
N GLY A 44 -1.76 14.86 2.93
CA GLY A 44 -1.25 15.78 3.93
C GLY A 44 -2.28 16.88 4.23
N GLU A 45 -2.54 17.11 5.51
CA GLU A 45 -3.31 18.30 5.93
C GLU A 45 -2.54 19.58 5.52
N PRO A 46 -3.27 20.66 5.16
CA PRO A 46 -2.67 21.92 4.74
C PRO A 46 -1.84 22.62 5.83
#